data_AF-A0A4R1CG46-F1
#
_entry.id   AF-A0A4R1CG46-F1
#
_cell.length_a   1.000
_cell.length_b   1.000
_cell.length_c   1.000
_cell.angle_alpha   90.00
_cell.angle_beta   90.00
_cell.angle_gamma   90.00
#
_symmetry.space_group_name_H-M   'P 1'
#
loop_
_entity.id
_entity.type
_entity.pdbx_description
1 polymer ?
#
loop_
_entity_poly.entity_id
_entity_poly.type
_entity_poly.pdbx_seq_one_letter_code
_entity_poly.pdbx_strand_id
1 'polypeptide(L)'
;MQLRRLILDPRLDGLRLRFAVAVTVLMALLAYVALLDSSASRQAAERAKGPAVASSPRAQAELAASTPARNSYREVTSQPDWAAGTARGTVAASGSVRLAQRAGSVTVGGRSFDWAAWQSPWVTPGHGFTELVPSWRATTPTGTFVALQVRAKTAAGKTTSWQSFGRWSSGTDEDLRRSLDAQADGLSTVATDTLRADSGVAFTAYTLKVQLYRATGSTATPAVHSIGAVASQLASSVPPVSAPLLGARALAVPAYSQMIHRGQYPNYGGGGQAWCSPTSLSMVLGYYGVKPTASEYAWVNSSYADPWVDEVARRVFDFQYDGAGNWPFNTAYAGTRLTHTAVTRFASLRDVEKFIAAGIPVELSISFSSGQLSGAPISSTAGHLVVVTGFTSSGDVLVNDPAASSDAAVKRTYDRGQFEAAWLRKSHGVAYVMRDAQHAFPTGYGLS
;
A
#
# COMPACT_ATOMS: atom_id res chain seq x y z
N MET A 1 40.10 28.33 -25.19
CA MET A 1 41.22 28.13 -24.24
C MET A 1 41.03 29.06 -23.04
N GLN A 2 40.06 28.79 -22.16
CA GLN A 2 39.90 29.45 -20.84
C GLN A 2 38.78 28.76 -20.00
N LEU A 3 38.87 27.44 -19.85
CA LEU A 3 37.96 26.66 -19.00
C LEU A 3 38.67 25.48 -18.33
N ARG A 4 39.95 25.68 -17.96
CA ARG A 4 40.82 24.67 -17.33
C ARG A 4 41.38 25.08 -15.95
N ARG A 5 40.87 26.14 -15.32
CA ARG A 5 41.32 26.57 -13.98
C ARG A 5 40.18 26.86 -13.01
N LEU A 6 39.26 25.90 -12.85
CA LEU A 6 38.29 25.92 -11.75
C LEU A 6 37.98 24.51 -11.17
N ILE A 7 38.87 23.52 -11.38
CA ILE A 7 38.66 22.11 -10.97
C ILE A 7 39.81 21.60 -10.08
N LEU A 8 40.33 22.40 -9.15
CA LEU A 8 41.28 21.90 -8.13
C LEU A 8 41.11 22.68 -6.83
N ASP A 9 40.04 22.37 -6.08
CA ASP A 9 39.98 22.63 -4.64
C ASP A 9 39.86 21.28 -3.92
N PRO A 10 40.90 20.83 -3.18
CA PRO A 10 40.96 19.51 -2.56
C PRO A 10 40.16 19.38 -1.25
N ARG A 11 39.16 20.25 -0.98
CA ARG A 11 38.35 20.21 0.24
C ARG A 11 36.92 19.65 0.08
N LEU A 12 36.56 19.01 -1.05
CA LEU A 12 35.17 18.59 -1.34
C LEU A 12 34.98 17.13 -1.82
N ASP A 13 35.89 16.21 -1.46
CA ASP A 13 35.98 14.89 -2.13
C ASP A 13 35.05 13.76 -1.61
N GLY A 14 34.31 13.95 -0.52
CA GLY A 14 33.41 12.91 0.00
C GLY A 14 32.03 12.86 -0.69
N LEU A 15 31.43 14.02 -0.94
CA LEU A 15 30.03 14.11 -1.39
C LEU A 15 29.91 13.94 -2.92
N ARG A 16 30.89 14.44 -3.67
CA ARG A 16 30.93 14.37 -5.14
C ARG A 16 31.22 12.96 -5.64
N LEU A 17 32.05 12.20 -4.94
CA LEU A 17 32.32 10.80 -5.27
C LEU A 17 31.08 9.92 -5.04
N ARG A 18 30.33 10.16 -3.95
CA ARG A 18 29.06 9.47 -3.68
C ARG A 18 27.97 9.82 -4.68
N PHE A 19 27.89 11.09 -5.12
CA PHE A 19 26.95 11.51 -6.16
C PHE A 19 27.32 10.94 -7.54
N ALA A 20 28.60 10.93 -7.89
CA ALA A 20 29.08 10.37 -9.15
C ALA A 20 28.87 8.85 -9.21
N VAL A 21 29.10 8.12 -8.11
CA VAL A 21 28.84 6.67 -8.03
C VAL A 21 27.34 6.37 -8.11
N ALA A 22 26.49 7.12 -7.40
CA ALA A 22 25.04 6.94 -7.47
C ALA A 22 24.46 7.20 -8.87
N VAL A 23 24.92 8.26 -9.55
CA VAL A 23 24.51 8.57 -10.94
C VAL A 23 25.03 7.50 -11.91
N THR A 24 26.24 6.98 -11.72
CA THR A 24 26.80 5.94 -12.59
C THR A 24 26.08 4.60 -12.42
N VAL A 25 25.71 4.22 -11.19
CA VAL A 25 24.92 3.02 -10.92
C VAL A 25 23.50 3.16 -11.48
N LEU A 26 22.87 4.33 -11.35
CA LEU A 26 21.54 4.59 -11.91
C LEU A 26 21.54 4.57 -13.45
N MET A 27 22.56 5.13 -14.09
CA MET A 27 22.72 5.09 -15.55
C MET A 27 23.04 3.68 -16.05
N ALA A 28 23.81 2.89 -15.30
CA ALA A 28 24.07 1.48 -15.60
C ALA A 28 22.80 0.62 -15.47
N LEU A 29 21.95 0.88 -14.45
CA LEU A 29 20.65 0.22 -14.29
C LEU A 29 19.67 0.60 -15.39
N LEU A 30 19.60 1.87 -15.78
CA LEU A 30 18.75 2.33 -16.90
C LEU A 30 19.21 1.74 -18.23
N ALA A 31 20.52 1.66 -18.47
CA ALA A 31 21.08 0.99 -19.66
C ALA A 31 20.77 -0.52 -19.64
N TYR A 32 20.91 -1.19 -18.49
CA TYR A 32 20.61 -2.62 -18.35
C TYR A 32 19.12 -2.93 -18.58
N VAL A 33 18.21 -2.11 -18.05
CA VAL A 33 16.76 -2.23 -18.30
C VAL A 33 16.42 -1.98 -19.78
N ALA A 34 17.03 -0.98 -20.43
CA ALA A 34 16.85 -0.73 -21.87
C ALA A 34 17.41 -1.87 -22.77
N LEU A 35 18.49 -2.53 -22.33
CA LEU A 35 19.05 -3.72 -23.00
C LEU A 35 18.14 -4.95 -22.86
N LEU A 36 17.46 -5.13 -21.72
CA LEU A 36 16.46 -6.18 -21.54
C LEU A 36 15.20 -5.91 -22.38
N ASP A 37 14.78 -4.66 -22.51
CA ASP A 37 13.59 -4.28 -23.30
C ASP A 37 13.85 -4.40 -24.83
N SER A 38 15.06 -4.07 -25.27
CA SER A 38 15.46 -4.19 -26.68
C SER A 38 15.73 -5.63 -27.12
N SER A 39 16.16 -6.51 -26.22
CA SER A 39 16.29 -7.96 -26.51
C SER A 39 14.93 -8.66 -26.61
N ALA A 40 13.97 -8.31 -25.74
CA ALA A 40 12.58 -8.78 -25.82
C ALA A 40 11.89 -8.30 -27.11
N SER A 41 12.13 -7.05 -27.51
CA SER A 41 11.58 -6.47 -28.75
C SER A 41 12.16 -7.11 -30.02
N ARG A 42 13.44 -7.50 -30.03
CA ARG A 42 14.05 -8.22 -31.17
C ARG A 42 13.54 -9.66 -31.30
N GLN A 43 13.33 -10.37 -30.18
CA GLN A 43 12.72 -11.71 -30.22
C GLN A 43 11.25 -11.69 -30.68
N ALA A 44 10.51 -10.61 -30.40
CA ALA A 44 9.15 -10.42 -30.90
C ALA A 44 9.12 -10.15 -32.42
N ALA A 45 10.09 -9.38 -32.93
CA ALA A 45 10.17 -9.04 -34.36
C ALA A 45 10.60 -10.23 -35.25
N GLU A 46 11.43 -11.16 -34.76
CA GLU A 46 11.80 -12.37 -35.50
C GLU A 46 10.67 -13.41 -35.59
N ARG A 47 9.76 -13.47 -34.61
CA ARG A 47 8.57 -14.35 -34.66
C ARG A 47 7.48 -13.90 -35.64
N ALA A 48 7.54 -12.66 -36.14
CA ALA A 48 6.51 -12.09 -37.03
C ALA A 48 6.70 -12.38 -38.53
N LYS A 49 7.71 -13.18 -38.93
CA LYS A 49 8.01 -13.49 -40.35
C LYS A 49 7.51 -14.88 -40.83
N GLY A 50 6.61 -15.53 -40.10
CA GLY A 50 5.95 -16.78 -40.55
C GLY A 50 4.74 -16.50 -41.46
N PRO A 51 4.38 -17.39 -42.40
CA PRO A 51 3.27 -17.18 -43.32
C PRO A 51 1.94 -17.11 -42.56
N ALA A 52 1.16 -16.07 -42.82
CA ALA A 52 -0.13 -15.83 -42.18
C ALA A 52 -1.17 -16.86 -42.66
N VAL A 53 -1.50 -17.82 -41.79
CA VAL A 53 -2.71 -18.63 -41.92
C VAL A 53 -3.85 -17.82 -41.30
N ALA A 54 -4.77 -17.35 -42.12
CA ALA A 54 -5.95 -16.62 -41.65
C ALA A 54 -6.80 -17.53 -40.75
N SER A 55 -6.82 -17.25 -39.46
CA SER A 55 -7.73 -17.89 -38.51
C SER A 55 -9.10 -17.22 -38.57
N SER A 56 -10.16 -18.04 -38.54
CA SER A 56 -11.55 -17.59 -38.58
C SER A 56 -11.87 -16.63 -37.42
N PRO A 57 -12.78 -15.65 -37.58
CA PRO A 57 -13.20 -14.71 -36.52
C PRO A 57 -13.66 -15.40 -35.22
N ARG A 58 -14.15 -16.65 -35.32
CA ARG A 58 -14.55 -17.46 -34.16
C ARG A 58 -13.37 -17.94 -33.32
N ALA A 59 -12.21 -18.18 -33.95
CA ALA A 59 -10.98 -18.56 -33.25
C ALA A 59 -10.29 -17.34 -32.58
N GLN A 60 -10.55 -16.11 -33.03
CA GLN A 60 -10.15 -14.89 -32.31
C GLN A 60 -11.10 -14.56 -31.14
N ALA A 61 -12.39 -14.93 -31.25
CA ALA A 61 -13.35 -14.80 -30.15
C ALA A 61 -13.16 -15.83 -29.03
N GLU A 62 -12.52 -16.97 -29.31
CA GLU A 62 -12.15 -17.99 -28.31
C GLU A 62 -10.72 -17.81 -27.74
N LEU A 63 -9.91 -16.88 -28.28
CA LEU A 63 -8.53 -16.62 -27.84
C LEU A 63 -8.43 -15.44 -26.85
N ALA A 64 -9.18 -15.52 -25.75
CA ALA A 64 -8.77 -15.09 -24.42
C ALA A 64 -9.97 -15.30 -23.50
N ALA A 65 -10.04 -16.43 -22.81
CA ALA A 65 -10.74 -16.44 -21.53
C ALA A 65 -9.97 -15.49 -20.61
N SER A 66 -10.31 -14.19 -20.63
CA SER A 66 -9.73 -13.22 -19.71
C SER A 66 -10.21 -13.60 -18.32
N THR A 67 -9.30 -14.02 -17.44
CA THR A 67 -9.66 -14.27 -16.04
C THR A 67 -10.09 -12.93 -15.44
N PRO A 68 -11.34 -12.76 -14.97
CA PRO A 68 -11.77 -11.52 -14.33
C PRO A 68 -11.09 -11.38 -12.97
N ALA A 69 -10.90 -10.15 -12.51
CA ALA A 69 -10.48 -9.90 -11.14
C ALA A 69 -11.54 -10.45 -10.18
N ARG A 70 -11.10 -11.13 -9.13
CA ARG A 70 -11.94 -11.52 -7.98
C ARG A 70 -11.21 -11.15 -6.72
N ASN A 71 -11.88 -10.38 -5.87
CA ASN A 71 -11.32 -9.90 -4.61
C ASN A 71 -12.30 -10.24 -3.50
N SER A 72 -11.78 -10.75 -2.39
CA SER A 72 -12.55 -10.93 -1.16
C SER A 72 -11.75 -10.43 0.02
N TYR A 73 -12.35 -9.51 0.78
CA TYR A 73 -11.82 -9.11 2.06
C TYR A 73 -12.48 -9.92 3.18
N ARG A 74 -11.69 -10.29 4.18
CA ARG A 74 -12.22 -10.83 5.45
C ARG A 74 -11.51 -10.15 6.61
N GLU A 75 -12.29 -9.72 7.59
CA GLU A 75 -11.82 -9.15 8.83
C GLU A 75 -12.12 -10.06 10.03
N VAL A 76 -11.27 -9.94 11.04
CA VAL A 76 -11.44 -10.43 12.41
C VAL A 76 -11.47 -9.17 13.27
N THR A 77 -12.61 -8.86 13.87
CA THR A 77 -12.78 -7.60 14.64
C THR A 77 -13.66 -7.75 15.88
N SER A 78 -14.37 -8.87 16.04
CA SER A 78 -15.32 -9.06 17.14
C SER A 78 -14.84 -10.09 18.15
N GLN A 79 -15.39 -10.05 19.37
CA GLN A 79 -15.07 -11.02 20.41
C GLN A 79 -15.31 -12.48 19.96
N PRO A 80 -16.42 -12.83 19.26
CA PRO A 80 -16.58 -14.15 18.66
C PRO A 80 -15.49 -14.52 17.65
N ASP A 81 -15.06 -13.58 16.79
CA ASP A 81 -13.98 -13.85 15.84
C ASP A 81 -12.66 -14.17 16.56
N TRP A 82 -12.34 -13.39 17.61
CA TRP A 82 -11.15 -13.62 18.43
C TRP A 82 -11.21 -14.95 19.19
N ALA A 83 -12.38 -15.32 19.71
CA ALA A 83 -12.59 -16.59 20.41
C ALA A 83 -12.47 -17.81 19.49
N ALA A 84 -12.77 -17.66 18.20
CA ALA A 84 -12.62 -18.73 17.21
C ALA A 84 -11.15 -19.04 16.86
N GLY A 85 -10.22 -18.12 17.15
CA GLY A 85 -8.80 -18.31 16.88
C GLY A 85 -8.07 -19.12 17.96
N THR A 86 -6.81 -19.44 17.67
CA THR A 86 -5.92 -20.13 18.60
C THR A 86 -5.00 -19.13 19.30
N ALA A 87 -5.10 -19.06 20.61
CA ALA A 87 -4.29 -18.19 21.46
C ALA A 87 -3.04 -18.92 21.99
N ARG A 88 -1.90 -18.22 22.01
CA ARG A 88 -0.69 -18.61 22.74
C ARG A 88 -0.21 -17.42 23.56
N GLY A 89 -0.60 -17.38 24.84
CA GLY A 89 -0.29 -16.27 25.75
C GLY A 89 -1.11 -14.99 25.53
N THR A 90 -2.04 -15.00 24.57
CA THR A 90 -2.95 -13.89 24.30
C THR A 90 -4.30 -14.09 25.00
N VAL A 91 -5.01 -12.99 25.21
CA VAL A 91 -6.41 -12.98 25.67
C VAL A 91 -7.23 -12.06 24.79
N ALA A 92 -8.45 -12.46 24.46
CA ALA A 92 -9.43 -11.62 23.79
C ALA A 92 -10.33 -10.97 24.85
N ALA A 93 -10.28 -9.64 24.97
CA ALA A 93 -11.09 -8.89 25.91
C ALA A 93 -11.44 -7.51 25.33
N SER A 94 -12.68 -7.06 25.61
CA SER A 94 -13.19 -5.76 25.17
C SER A 94 -13.03 -5.51 23.66
N GLY A 95 -13.24 -6.55 22.85
CA GLY A 95 -13.16 -6.45 21.38
C GLY A 95 -11.74 -6.43 20.80
N SER A 96 -10.71 -6.67 21.62
CA SER A 96 -9.31 -6.67 21.17
C SER A 96 -8.55 -7.90 21.68
N VAL A 97 -7.47 -8.27 20.97
CA VAL A 97 -6.50 -9.26 21.44
C VAL A 97 -5.32 -8.55 22.09
N ARG A 98 -4.92 -9.01 23.29
CA ARG A 98 -3.81 -8.44 24.08
C ARG A 98 -2.84 -9.52 24.53
N LEU A 99 -1.60 -9.11 24.82
CA LEU A 99 -0.59 -9.96 25.41
C LEU A 99 -0.89 -10.10 26.92
N ALA A 100 -1.25 -11.32 27.36
CA ALA A 100 -1.54 -11.63 28.77
C ALA A 100 -0.37 -12.34 29.45
N GLN A 101 0.06 -13.47 28.88
CA GLN A 101 1.15 -14.30 29.39
C GLN A 101 2.27 -14.39 28.35
N ARG A 102 3.52 -14.41 28.80
CA ARG A 102 4.66 -14.60 27.89
C ARG A 102 4.60 -16.00 27.27
N ALA A 103 4.65 -16.07 25.94
CA ALA A 103 4.79 -17.31 25.19
C ALA A 103 6.27 -17.63 24.88
N GLY A 104 7.12 -16.61 24.92
CA GLY A 104 8.57 -16.65 24.74
C GLY A 104 9.14 -15.22 24.74
N SER A 105 10.43 -15.09 24.43
CA SER A 105 11.10 -13.80 24.31
C SER A 105 11.97 -13.73 23.04
N VAL A 106 12.27 -12.53 22.56
CA VAL A 106 13.09 -12.25 21.38
C VAL A 106 13.92 -10.98 21.58
N THR A 107 15.09 -10.90 20.96
CA THR A 107 15.89 -9.68 20.92
C THR A 107 15.62 -8.90 19.63
N VAL A 108 15.27 -7.63 19.75
CA VAL A 108 15.03 -6.69 18.64
C VAL A 108 15.79 -5.40 18.92
N GLY A 109 16.68 -5.00 18.01
CA GLY A 109 17.47 -3.77 18.19
C GLY A 109 18.26 -3.76 19.50
N GLY A 110 18.84 -4.91 19.89
CA GLY A 110 19.56 -5.08 21.15
C GLY A 110 18.70 -5.13 22.43
N ARG A 111 17.37 -5.01 22.32
CA ARG A 111 16.43 -5.02 23.46
C ARG A 111 15.65 -6.32 23.52
N SER A 112 15.40 -6.84 24.72
CA SER A 112 14.57 -8.03 24.92
C SER A 112 13.09 -7.69 24.96
N PHE A 113 12.29 -8.49 24.27
CA PHE A 113 10.83 -8.39 24.23
C PHE A 113 10.20 -9.75 24.55
N ASP A 114 9.19 -9.73 25.41
CA ASP A 114 8.31 -10.87 25.59
C ASP A 114 7.22 -10.84 24.52
N TRP A 115 6.84 -12.00 24.01
CA TRP A 115 5.83 -12.10 22.97
C TRP A 115 4.70 -13.06 23.32
N ALA A 116 3.53 -12.81 22.74
CA ALA A 116 2.42 -13.74 22.64
C ALA A 116 1.89 -13.74 21.20
N ALA A 117 1.07 -14.73 20.84
CA ALA A 117 0.50 -14.83 19.51
C ALA A 117 -0.97 -15.21 19.53
N TRP A 118 -1.69 -14.77 18.51
CA TRP A 118 -3.03 -15.22 18.17
C TRP A 118 -3.08 -15.59 16.69
N GLN A 119 -3.73 -16.70 16.36
CA GLN A 119 -3.85 -17.19 14.99
C GLN A 119 -5.33 -17.36 14.62
N SER A 120 -5.72 -16.88 13.44
CA SER A 120 -7.06 -17.06 12.91
C SER A 120 -7.31 -18.50 12.46
N PRO A 121 -8.57 -18.96 12.41
CA PRO A 121 -8.95 -20.10 11.58
C PRO A 121 -8.50 -19.92 10.12
N TRP A 122 -8.51 -21.02 9.37
CA TRP A 122 -8.32 -20.95 7.92
C TRP A 122 -9.52 -20.26 7.27
N VAL A 123 -9.24 -19.26 6.43
CA VAL A 123 -10.21 -18.56 5.60
C VAL A 123 -10.17 -19.14 4.19
N THR A 124 -11.33 -19.51 3.66
CA THR A 124 -11.50 -19.93 2.26
C THR A 124 -12.29 -18.85 1.54
N PRO A 125 -11.68 -18.07 0.62
CA PRO A 125 -12.35 -16.92 0.00
C PRO A 125 -13.36 -17.29 -1.09
N GLY A 126 -13.63 -18.58 -1.32
CA GLY A 126 -14.59 -19.07 -2.32
C GLY A 126 -14.07 -19.03 -3.76
N HIS A 127 -12.82 -18.60 -3.97
CA HIS A 127 -12.14 -18.60 -5.26
C HIS A 127 -10.63 -18.83 -5.05
N GLY A 128 -9.95 -19.31 -6.09
CA GLY A 128 -8.48 -19.32 -6.09
C GLY A 128 -7.93 -17.90 -6.20
N PHE A 129 -6.80 -17.62 -5.57
CA PHE A 129 -6.15 -16.29 -5.55
C PHE A 129 -4.63 -16.40 -5.72
N THR A 130 -4.01 -15.32 -6.17
CA THR A 130 -2.56 -15.24 -6.42
C THR A 130 -1.88 -14.13 -5.63
N GLU A 131 -2.64 -13.16 -5.11
CA GLU A 131 -2.11 -12.13 -4.23
C GLU A 131 -2.93 -12.00 -2.95
N LEU A 132 -2.26 -11.63 -1.85
CA LEU A 132 -2.90 -11.28 -0.59
C LEU A 132 -2.19 -10.11 0.06
N VAL A 133 -2.96 -9.10 0.47
CA VAL A 133 -2.47 -7.96 1.24
C VAL A 133 -3.22 -7.89 2.57
N PRO A 134 -2.53 -7.99 3.71
CA PRO A 134 -3.18 -7.87 5.00
C PRO A 134 -3.34 -6.41 5.44
N SER A 135 -4.16 -6.20 6.45
CA SER A 135 -4.31 -4.92 7.15
C SER A 135 -4.61 -5.19 8.62
N TRP A 136 -4.31 -4.22 9.48
CA TRP A 136 -4.57 -4.35 10.91
C TRP A 136 -4.81 -3.00 11.56
N ARG A 137 -5.51 -3.01 12.69
CA ARG A 137 -5.58 -1.88 13.62
C ARG A 137 -5.04 -2.31 14.96
N ALA A 138 -4.11 -1.54 15.51
CA ALA A 138 -3.53 -1.83 16.81
C ALA A 138 -3.18 -0.56 17.58
N THR A 139 -3.27 -0.65 18.91
CA THR A 139 -2.69 0.32 19.84
C THR A 139 -1.38 -0.26 20.35
N THR A 140 -0.28 0.48 20.18
CA THR A 140 1.04 0.07 20.64
C THR A 140 1.64 1.16 21.54
N PRO A 141 1.45 1.07 22.87
CA PRO A 141 2.18 1.93 23.80
C PRO A 141 3.70 1.84 23.60
N THR A 142 4.45 2.85 24.08
CA THR A 142 5.92 2.88 24.00
C THR A 142 6.53 1.56 24.49
N GLY A 143 7.51 1.03 23.74
CA GLY A 143 8.15 -0.25 24.05
C GLY A 143 7.30 -1.48 23.71
N THR A 144 6.25 -1.32 22.91
CA THR A 144 5.43 -2.42 22.37
C THR A 144 5.33 -2.32 20.86
N PHE A 145 5.10 -3.45 20.21
CA PHE A 145 4.84 -3.52 18.77
C PHE A 145 4.04 -4.79 18.44
N VAL A 146 3.58 -4.89 17.21
CA VAL A 146 2.95 -6.09 16.66
C VAL A 146 3.67 -6.53 15.39
N ALA A 147 3.55 -7.81 15.05
CA ALA A 147 3.98 -8.33 13.76
C ALA A 147 2.88 -9.23 13.19
N LEU A 148 2.47 -8.98 11.95
CA LEU A 148 1.47 -9.79 11.27
C LEU A 148 2.14 -10.75 10.30
N GLN A 149 1.68 -12.00 10.30
CA GLN A 149 2.17 -13.04 9.42
C GLN A 149 1.01 -13.70 8.69
N VAL A 150 1.26 -14.12 7.46
CA VAL A 150 0.30 -14.82 6.60
C VAL A 150 0.87 -16.19 6.24
N ARG A 151 -0.02 -17.17 6.15
CA ARG A 151 0.29 -18.48 5.57
C ARG A 151 -0.84 -18.86 4.62
N ALA A 152 -0.51 -19.43 3.47
CA ALA A 152 -1.48 -19.83 2.45
C ALA A 152 -1.40 -21.33 2.15
N LYS A 153 -2.52 -21.91 1.70
CA LYS A 153 -2.60 -23.24 1.11
C LYS A 153 -2.74 -23.11 -0.39
N THR A 154 -1.97 -23.90 -1.11
CA THR A 154 -2.01 -23.99 -2.57
C THR A 154 -3.14 -24.93 -3.02
N ALA A 155 -3.56 -24.80 -4.28
CA ALA A 155 -4.49 -25.73 -4.92
C ALA A 155 -3.96 -27.18 -4.94
N ALA A 156 -2.64 -27.37 -4.92
CA ALA A 156 -1.98 -28.68 -4.83
C ALA A 156 -1.89 -29.23 -3.39
N GLY A 157 -2.55 -28.60 -2.40
CA GLY A 157 -2.56 -29.04 -1.00
C GLY A 157 -1.30 -28.71 -0.20
N LYS A 158 -0.26 -28.12 -0.81
CA LYS A 158 0.93 -27.63 -0.10
C LYS A 158 0.63 -26.36 0.69
N THR A 159 1.38 -26.12 1.75
CA THR A 159 1.25 -24.91 2.58
C THR A 159 2.55 -24.11 2.54
N THR A 160 2.45 -22.79 2.40
CA THR A 160 3.61 -21.88 2.48
C THR A 160 4.26 -21.94 3.86
N SER A 161 5.45 -21.37 4.00
CA SER A 161 5.98 -20.88 5.27
C SER A 161 5.12 -19.72 5.80
N TRP A 162 5.32 -19.35 7.07
CA TRP A 162 4.75 -18.11 7.59
C TRP A 162 5.56 -16.93 7.03
N GLN A 163 4.90 -16.11 6.21
CA GLN A 163 5.49 -14.91 5.63
C GLN A 163 5.15 -13.70 6.50
N SER A 164 6.15 -12.93 6.88
CA SER A 164 6.03 -11.77 7.77
C SER A 164 5.82 -10.47 6.98
N PHE A 165 4.95 -9.61 7.49
CA PHE A 165 4.66 -8.27 6.93
C PHE A 165 5.32 -7.16 7.76
N GLY A 166 6.38 -7.52 8.47
CA GLY A 166 7.16 -6.59 9.28
C GLY A 166 6.68 -6.45 10.71
N ARG A 167 7.44 -5.64 11.43
CA ARG A 167 7.09 -5.13 12.76
C ARG A 167 6.40 -3.79 12.59
N TRP A 168 5.41 -3.53 13.40
CA TRP A 168 4.69 -2.27 13.38
C TRP A 168 4.41 -1.75 14.79
N SER A 169 4.73 -0.48 14.99
CA SER A 169 4.30 0.31 16.15
C SER A 169 3.84 1.67 15.67
N SER A 170 2.87 2.28 16.35
CA SER A 170 2.45 3.67 16.16
C SER A 170 3.53 4.69 16.59
N GLY A 171 4.61 4.23 17.23
CA GLY A 171 5.74 5.04 17.63
C GLY A 171 6.68 5.41 16.48
N THR A 172 7.78 6.06 16.82
CA THR A 172 8.83 6.50 15.88
C THR A 172 10.10 5.67 16.01
N ASP A 173 10.05 4.52 16.67
CA ASP A 173 11.18 3.62 16.84
C ASP A 173 11.37 2.77 15.58
N GLU A 174 12.46 3.03 14.87
CA GLU A 174 12.77 2.45 13.55
C GLU A 174 12.96 0.92 13.62
N ASP A 175 13.43 0.41 14.77
CA ASP A 175 13.55 -1.04 14.98
C ASP A 175 12.18 -1.70 15.19
N LEU A 176 11.18 -0.95 15.64
CA LEU A 176 9.85 -1.47 15.96
C LEU A 176 8.83 -1.21 14.85
N ARG A 177 9.18 -0.42 13.82
CA ARG A 177 8.37 -0.22 12.62
C ARG A 177 9.22 -0.31 11.36
N ARG A 178 9.26 -1.51 10.78
CA ARG A 178 9.95 -1.81 9.52
C ARG A 178 9.52 -3.17 8.98
N SER A 179 9.47 -3.29 7.66
CA SER A 179 9.35 -4.58 6.98
C SER A 179 10.64 -5.40 7.12
N LEU A 180 10.67 -6.55 6.44
CA LEU A 180 11.82 -7.44 6.35
C LEU A 180 12.35 -7.46 4.92
N ASP A 181 13.54 -8.02 4.74
CA ASP A 181 14.02 -8.39 3.41
C ASP A 181 13.03 -9.32 2.69
N ALA A 182 13.18 -9.41 1.37
CA ALA A 182 12.35 -10.28 0.56
C ALA A 182 12.37 -11.73 1.07
N GLN A 183 11.18 -12.29 1.24
CA GLN A 183 10.97 -13.66 1.70
C GLN A 183 10.45 -14.51 0.54
N ALA A 184 10.99 -15.71 0.34
CA ALA A 184 10.52 -16.66 -0.66
C ALA A 184 10.64 -18.09 -0.13
N ASP A 185 9.69 -18.96 -0.51
CA ASP A 185 9.66 -20.37 -0.06
C ASP A 185 9.37 -21.37 -1.19
N GLY A 186 9.43 -20.92 -2.45
CA GLY A 186 9.13 -21.72 -3.64
C GLY A 186 7.64 -21.96 -3.89
N LEU A 187 6.77 -21.41 -3.04
CA LEU A 187 5.32 -21.36 -3.24
C LEU A 187 4.82 -19.91 -3.28
N SER A 188 5.51 -19.03 -2.58
CA SER A 188 5.13 -17.64 -2.38
C SER A 188 6.36 -16.74 -2.19
N THR A 189 6.18 -15.48 -2.57
CA THR A 189 7.14 -14.40 -2.36
C THR A 189 6.48 -13.20 -1.68
N VAL A 190 7.16 -12.58 -0.71
CA VAL A 190 6.82 -11.26 -0.15
C VAL A 190 8.04 -10.34 -0.31
N ALA A 191 7.93 -9.30 -1.14
CA ALA A 191 8.98 -8.31 -1.30
C ALA A 191 8.89 -7.19 -0.23
N THR A 192 7.68 -6.77 0.12
CA THR A 192 7.44 -5.72 1.13
C THR A 192 6.13 -5.98 1.86
N ASP A 193 5.00 -5.85 1.16
CA ASP A 193 3.67 -5.80 1.78
C ASP A 193 2.59 -6.64 1.08
N THR A 194 2.98 -7.43 0.08
CA THR A 194 2.07 -8.30 -0.69
C THR A 194 2.63 -9.72 -0.72
N LEU A 195 1.83 -10.69 -0.28
CA LEU A 195 2.06 -12.11 -0.58
C LEU A 195 1.70 -12.34 -2.04
N ARG A 196 2.64 -12.82 -2.84
CA ARG A 196 2.43 -13.24 -4.23
C ARG A 196 2.66 -14.73 -4.35
N ALA A 197 1.82 -15.41 -5.11
CA ALA A 197 2.06 -16.77 -5.54
C ALA A 197 3.24 -16.81 -6.52
N ASP A 198 4.10 -17.81 -6.38
CA ASP A 198 5.15 -18.05 -7.36
C ASP A 198 4.54 -18.57 -8.67
N SER A 199 5.32 -18.56 -9.76
CA SER A 199 4.83 -18.98 -11.09
C SER A 199 4.23 -20.40 -11.05
N GLY A 200 3.02 -20.55 -11.60
CA GLY A 200 2.29 -21.83 -11.61
C GLY A 200 1.60 -22.19 -10.29
N VAL A 201 1.69 -21.34 -9.27
CA VAL A 201 1.01 -21.54 -7.98
C VAL A 201 -0.28 -20.73 -7.93
N ALA A 202 -1.33 -21.34 -7.36
CA ALA A 202 -2.55 -20.65 -6.96
C ALA A 202 -2.90 -21.06 -5.54
N PHE A 203 -3.36 -20.11 -4.74
CA PHE A 203 -3.81 -20.34 -3.37
C PHE A 203 -5.32 -20.56 -3.30
N THR A 204 -5.78 -21.30 -2.29
CA THR A 204 -7.20 -21.62 -2.08
C THR A 204 -7.69 -21.26 -0.68
N ALA A 205 -6.77 -21.13 0.28
CA ALA A 205 -7.08 -20.68 1.64
C ALA A 205 -5.88 -19.95 2.26
N TYR A 206 -6.13 -19.15 3.27
CA TYR A 206 -5.09 -18.50 4.07
C TYR A 206 -5.44 -18.49 5.56
N THR A 207 -4.44 -18.25 6.40
CA THR A 207 -4.61 -17.97 7.83
C THR A 207 -3.70 -16.80 8.21
N LEU A 208 -4.16 -16.00 9.16
CA LEU A 208 -3.45 -14.84 9.69
C LEU A 208 -2.95 -15.17 11.09
N LYS A 209 -1.77 -14.66 11.45
CA LYS A 209 -1.23 -14.74 12.80
C LYS A 209 -0.67 -13.40 13.20
N VAL A 210 -1.15 -12.86 14.31
CA VAL A 210 -0.59 -11.65 14.90
C VAL A 210 0.24 -12.02 16.12
N GLN A 211 1.45 -11.50 16.15
CA GLN A 211 2.35 -11.57 17.31
C GLN A 211 2.36 -10.20 17.99
N LEU A 212 2.24 -10.22 19.31
CA LEU A 212 2.19 -9.05 20.17
C LEU A 212 3.45 -9.05 21.01
N TYR A 213 4.13 -7.91 21.11
CA TYR A 213 5.41 -7.79 21.79
C TYR A 213 5.38 -6.65 22.81
N ARG A 214 5.99 -6.88 23.97
CA ARG A 214 6.28 -5.83 24.96
C ARG A 214 7.71 -5.98 25.46
N ALA A 215 8.36 -4.87 25.79
CA ALA A 215 9.68 -4.92 26.40
C ALA A 215 9.66 -5.82 27.65
N THR A 216 10.65 -6.71 27.77
CA THR A 216 10.73 -7.64 28.92
C THR A 216 10.77 -6.84 30.23
N GLY A 217 9.96 -7.25 31.20
CA GLY A 217 9.79 -6.55 32.48
C GLY A 217 8.80 -5.38 32.46
N SER A 218 8.27 -4.99 31.30
CA SER A 218 7.22 -3.97 31.20
C SER A 218 5.82 -4.54 31.40
N THR A 219 4.92 -3.73 31.98
CA THR A 219 3.48 -4.03 32.08
C THR A 219 2.68 -3.46 30.91
N ALA A 220 3.29 -2.59 30.08
CA ALA A 220 2.65 -2.09 28.86
C ALA A 220 2.29 -3.26 27.94
N THR A 221 1.09 -3.23 27.35
CA THR A 221 0.63 -4.31 26.47
C THR A 221 0.02 -3.72 25.20
N PRO A 222 0.44 -4.17 24.01
CA PRO A 222 -0.22 -3.78 22.77
C PRO A 222 -1.61 -4.42 22.71
N ALA A 223 -2.51 -3.78 21.99
CA ALA A 223 -3.86 -4.28 21.73
C ALA A 223 -4.12 -4.29 20.23
N VAL A 224 -4.60 -5.41 19.70
CA VAL A 224 -4.98 -5.56 18.30
C VAL A 224 -6.50 -5.54 18.23
N HIS A 225 -7.04 -4.53 17.54
CA HIS A 225 -8.49 -4.27 17.44
C HIS A 225 -9.12 -4.92 16.22
N SER A 226 -8.36 -5.03 15.12
CA SER A 226 -8.73 -5.86 13.99
C SER A 226 -7.52 -6.35 13.20
N ILE A 227 -7.68 -7.50 12.56
CA ILE A 227 -6.80 -7.95 11.48
C ILE A 227 -7.65 -8.43 10.31
N GLY A 228 -7.21 -8.18 9.10
CA GLY A 228 -7.91 -8.62 7.90
C GLY A 228 -6.96 -8.77 6.72
N ALA A 229 -7.49 -9.25 5.61
CA ALA A 229 -6.75 -9.32 4.36
C ALA A 229 -7.69 -9.33 3.16
N VAL A 230 -7.24 -8.72 2.06
CA VAL A 230 -7.82 -8.93 0.74
C VAL A 230 -7.08 -10.06 0.05
N ALA A 231 -7.79 -11.13 -0.30
CA ALA A 231 -7.31 -12.19 -1.18
C ALA A 231 -7.79 -11.90 -2.62
N SER A 232 -6.87 -11.94 -3.58
CA SER A 232 -7.11 -11.43 -4.93
C SER A 232 -6.64 -12.40 -6.01
N GLN A 233 -7.56 -12.79 -6.90
CA GLN A 233 -7.22 -13.26 -8.24
C GLN A 233 -7.10 -12.04 -9.14
N LEU A 234 -5.92 -11.82 -9.70
CA LEU A 234 -5.70 -10.69 -10.60
C LEU A 234 -6.37 -10.94 -11.95
N ALA A 235 -6.86 -9.87 -12.55
CA ALA A 235 -7.29 -9.89 -13.93
C ALA A 235 -6.09 -10.12 -14.86
N SER A 236 -6.26 -10.93 -15.90
CA SER A 236 -5.21 -11.18 -16.91
C SER A 236 -5.01 -9.99 -17.86
N SER A 237 -5.93 -9.03 -17.87
CA SER A 237 -5.89 -7.81 -18.68
C SER A 237 -6.70 -6.70 -18.01
N VAL A 238 -6.45 -5.45 -18.41
CA VAL A 238 -7.30 -4.32 -17.99
C VAL A 238 -8.70 -4.53 -18.57
N PRO A 239 -9.76 -4.50 -17.74
CA PRO A 239 -11.13 -4.65 -18.23
C PRO A 239 -11.56 -3.41 -19.04
N PRO A 240 -12.64 -3.51 -19.84
CA PRO A 240 -13.26 -2.35 -20.47
C PRO A 240 -13.62 -1.27 -19.43
N VAL A 241 -13.59 -0.01 -19.86
CA VAL A 241 -13.98 1.13 -19.02
C VAL A 241 -15.42 0.94 -18.54
N SER A 242 -15.61 1.08 -17.24
CA SER A 242 -16.92 0.93 -16.62
C SER A 242 -17.81 2.13 -16.95
N ALA A 243 -19.09 1.89 -17.26
CA ALA A 243 -20.05 2.98 -17.35
C ALA A 243 -20.31 3.58 -15.95
N PRO A 244 -20.52 4.91 -15.83
CA PRO A 244 -20.94 5.53 -14.58
C PRO A 244 -22.16 4.81 -13.98
N LEU A 245 -22.17 4.58 -12.66
CA LEU A 245 -23.27 3.94 -11.94
C LEU A 245 -24.18 4.97 -11.26
N LEU A 246 -23.57 5.99 -10.64
CA LEU A 246 -24.21 7.02 -9.84
C LEU A 246 -23.99 8.41 -10.47
N GLY A 247 -24.73 9.40 -9.99
CA GLY A 247 -24.61 10.80 -10.45
C GLY A 247 -23.47 11.57 -9.78
N ALA A 248 -23.43 12.87 -10.07
CA ALA A 248 -22.41 13.77 -9.55
C ALA A 248 -22.41 13.82 -8.02
N ARG A 249 -21.22 13.71 -7.42
CA ARG A 249 -21.00 13.91 -5.99
C ARG A 249 -19.56 14.33 -5.74
N ALA A 250 -19.36 15.28 -4.84
CA ALA A 250 -18.04 15.69 -4.39
C ALA A 250 -18.00 15.73 -2.86
N LEU A 251 -16.95 15.17 -2.28
CA LEU A 251 -16.64 15.23 -0.86
C LEU A 251 -15.66 16.39 -0.62
N ALA A 252 -15.86 17.12 0.47
CA ALA A 252 -15.03 18.27 0.84
C ALA A 252 -13.70 17.83 1.49
N VAL A 253 -12.94 16.98 0.79
CA VAL A 253 -11.63 16.50 1.24
C VAL A 253 -10.60 17.63 1.10
N PRO A 254 -9.83 17.98 2.16
CA PRO A 254 -8.78 18.97 2.06
C PRO A 254 -7.69 18.52 1.08
N ALA A 255 -7.00 19.50 0.47
CA ALA A 255 -6.03 19.26 -0.58
C ALA A 255 -4.63 19.64 -0.08
N TYR A 256 -3.69 18.69 -0.11
CA TYR A 256 -2.31 18.87 0.33
C TYR A 256 -1.34 18.42 -0.76
N SER A 257 -0.32 19.21 -1.05
CA SER A 257 0.74 18.88 -2.00
C SER A 257 1.89 18.20 -1.30
N GLN A 258 2.37 17.07 -1.83
CA GLN A 258 3.60 16.47 -1.35
C GLN A 258 4.83 17.29 -1.78
N MET A 259 4.69 18.09 -2.85
CA MET A 259 5.82 18.74 -3.51
C MET A 259 6.32 19.98 -2.77
N ILE A 260 5.48 20.60 -1.92
CA ILE A 260 5.92 21.69 -1.03
C ILE A 260 6.90 21.20 0.04
N HIS A 261 6.89 19.89 0.32
CA HIS A 261 7.79 19.25 1.28
C HIS A 261 9.11 18.74 0.67
N ARG A 262 9.36 19.04 -0.61
CA ARG A 262 10.58 18.63 -1.32
C ARG A 262 11.84 18.99 -0.52
N GLY A 263 12.65 18.00 -0.19
CA GLY A 263 13.89 18.18 0.59
C GLY A 263 13.71 18.38 2.10
N GLN A 264 12.48 18.43 2.62
CA GLN A 264 12.23 18.43 4.05
C GLN A 264 12.47 17.02 4.62
N TYR A 265 13.22 16.90 5.72
CA TYR A 265 13.51 15.62 6.39
C TYR A 265 13.97 14.50 5.42
N PRO A 266 15.14 14.66 4.78
CA PRO A 266 15.60 13.76 3.71
C PRO A 266 15.79 12.30 4.16
N ASN A 267 15.89 12.04 5.47
CA ASN A 267 15.93 10.71 6.05
C ASN A 267 14.62 9.90 5.89
N TYR A 268 13.52 10.54 5.47
CA TYR A 268 12.28 9.87 5.13
C TYR A 268 12.08 9.85 3.60
N GLY A 269 13.04 9.34 2.83
CA GLY A 269 12.90 9.18 1.37
C GLY A 269 13.07 10.47 0.58
N GLY A 270 14.02 11.33 0.99
CA GLY A 270 14.39 12.55 0.26
C GLY A 270 13.48 13.77 0.49
N GLY A 271 12.35 13.60 1.19
CA GLY A 271 11.43 14.67 1.58
C GLY A 271 10.39 14.99 0.51
N GLY A 272 9.10 14.84 0.77
CA GLY A 272 7.99 15.21 -0.14
C GLY A 272 7.89 14.46 -1.48
N GLN A 273 8.98 14.27 -2.22
CA GLN A 273 9.01 13.71 -3.58
C GLN A 273 8.49 12.27 -3.68
N ALA A 274 8.58 11.51 -2.59
CA ALA A 274 8.10 10.12 -2.49
C ALA A 274 6.98 9.97 -1.43
N TRP A 275 6.27 11.04 -1.12
CA TRP A 275 5.27 11.10 -0.04
C TRP A 275 3.80 11.05 -0.52
N CYS A 276 3.54 10.60 -1.75
CA CYS A 276 2.17 10.51 -2.28
C CYS A 276 1.19 9.78 -1.33
N SER A 277 1.65 8.69 -0.69
CA SER A 277 0.85 7.91 0.27
C SER A 277 0.58 8.68 1.58
N PRO A 278 1.59 9.13 2.36
CA PRO A 278 1.31 9.90 3.58
C PRO A 278 0.59 11.23 3.32
N THR A 279 0.81 11.89 2.18
CA THR A 279 0.06 13.11 1.82
C THR A 279 -1.40 12.81 1.51
N SER A 280 -1.70 11.76 0.72
CA SER A 280 -3.08 11.30 0.47
C SER A 280 -3.78 10.90 1.76
N LEU A 281 -3.11 10.14 2.62
CA LEU A 281 -3.62 9.76 3.93
C LEU A 281 -3.91 10.98 4.81
N SER A 282 -3.02 11.99 4.80
CA SER A 282 -3.24 13.24 5.53
C SER A 282 -4.50 13.98 5.09
N MET A 283 -4.84 13.93 3.79
CA MET A 283 -6.09 14.51 3.29
C MET A 283 -7.31 13.78 3.84
N VAL A 284 -7.29 12.45 3.86
CA VAL A 284 -8.40 11.63 4.38
C VAL A 284 -8.54 11.78 5.90
N LEU A 285 -7.44 11.80 6.66
CA LEU A 285 -7.46 12.13 8.09
C LEU A 285 -7.99 13.55 8.33
N GLY A 286 -7.64 14.49 7.43
CA GLY A 286 -8.17 15.86 7.40
C GLY A 286 -9.67 15.93 7.17
N TYR A 287 -10.20 15.11 6.25
CA TYR A 287 -11.64 15.01 5.97
C TYR A 287 -12.44 14.56 7.19
N TYR A 288 -11.92 13.58 7.94
CA TYR A 288 -12.56 13.10 9.17
C TYR A 288 -12.22 13.95 10.42
N GLY A 289 -11.45 15.03 10.29
CA GLY A 289 -11.09 15.89 11.41
C GLY A 289 -10.13 15.25 12.44
N VAL A 290 -9.43 14.19 12.08
CA VAL A 290 -8.53 13.42 12.96
C VAL A 290 -7.07 13.50 12.52
N LYS A 291 -6.62 14.66 12.07
CA LYS A 291 -5.20 14.89 11.76
C LYS A 291 -4.31 14.71 13.01
N PRO A 292 -3.00 14.51 12.84
CA PRO A 292 -2.05 14.67 13.93
C PRO A 292 -2.26 15.99 14.68
N THR A 293 -2.14 15.96 16.01
CA THR A 293 -2.31 17.14 16.86
C THR A 293 -1.05 17.99 16.89
N ALA A 294 -1.17 19.24 17.34
CA ALA A 294 -0.03 20.16 17.46
C ALA A 294 1.13 19.62 18.29
N SER A 295 0.86 18.81 19.32
CA SER A 295 1.91 18.14 20.10
C SER A 295 2.61 17.03 19.32
N GLU A 296 1.89 16.33 18.43
CA GLU A 296 2.46 15.23 17.66
C GLU A 296 3.42 15.73 16.58
N TYR A 297 3.10 16.86 15.92
CA TYR A 297 3.97 17.48 14.92
C TYR A 297 4.86 18.61 15.46
N ALA A 298 4.97 18.79 16.79
CA ALA A 298 5.78 19.86 17.40
C ALA A 298 7.29 19.78 17.08
N TRP A 299 7.76 18.63 16.60
CA TRP A 299 9.14 18.43 16.14
C TRP A 299 9.40 19.00 14.73
N VAL A 300 8.33 19.33 14.00
CA VAL A 300 8.42 19.87 12.64
C VAL A 300 8.86 21.33 12.68
N ASN A 301 9.71 21.74 11.74
CA ASN A 301 10.16 23.12 11.63
C ASN A 301 8.95 24.03 11.41
N SER A 302 8.78 25.04 12.26
CA SER A 302 7.62 25.94 12.22
C SER A 302 7.50 26.78 10.95
N SER A 303 8.55 26.85 10.13
CA SER A 303 8.49 27.49 8.81
C SER A 303 7.88 26.61 7.72
N TYR A 304 7.71 25.30 7.95
CA TYR A 304 7.12 24.38 6.99
C TYR A 304 5.59 24.44 7.06
N ALA A 305 4.97 24.51 5.88
CA ALA A 305 3.52 24.36 5.74
C ALA A 305 3.11 22.90 5.98
N ASP A 306 1.85 22.68 6.34
CA ASP A 306 1.25 21.36 6.50
C ASP A 306 2.05 20.36 7.34
N PRO A 307 2.49 20.71 8.57
CA PRO A 307 3.39 19.88 9.38
C PRO A 307 2.80 18.50 9.74
N TRP A 308 1.48 18.33 9.60
CA TRP A 308 0.86 17.01 9.71
C TRP A 308 1.31 16.05 8.62
N VAL A 309 1.62 16.52 7.39
CA VAL A 309 2.12 15.65 6.30
C VAL A 309 3.50 15.09 6.67
N ASP A 310 4.40 15.90 7.22
CA ASP A 310 5.71 15.45 7.73
C ASP A 310 5.54 14.44 8.86
N GLU A 311 4.61 14.68 9.78
CA GLU A 311 4.31 13.75 10.87
C GLU A 311 3.73 12.43 10.34
N VAL A 312 2.78 12.45 9.40
CA VAL A 312 2.29 11.21 8.79
C VAL A 312 3.40 10.49 8.04
N ALA A 313 4.23 11.21 7.27
CA ALA A 313 5.38 10.62 6.56
C ALA A 313 6.33 9.92 7.53
N ARG A 314 6.70 10.60 8.63
CA ARG A 314 7.52 10.00 9.71
C ARG A 314 6.87 8.75 10.30
N ARG A 315 5.54 8.73 10.47
CA ARG A 315 4.79 7.62 11.10
C ARG A 315 4.50 6.43 10.21
N VAL A 316 4.62 6.57 8.89
CA VAL A 316 4.40 5.47 7.93
C VAL A 316 5.68 5.03 7.22
N PHE A 317 6.77 5.80 7.30
CA PHE A 317 8.05 5.45 6.69
C PHE A 317 8.59 4.09 7.13
N ASP A 318 8.74 3.18 6.18
CA ASP A 318 9.29 1.85 6.40
C ASP A 318 10.79 1.86 6.07
N PHE A 319 11.63 1.76 7.09
CA PHE A 319 13.10 1.85 6.96
C PHE A 319 13.74 0.68 6.22
N GLN A 320 13.05 -0.46 6.11
CA GLN A 320 13.55 -1.58 5.32
C GLN A 320 13.19 -1.43 3.84
N TYR A 321 11.97 -0.94 3.57
CA TYR A 321 11.53 -0.59 2.22
C TYR A 321 12.18 0.70 1.68
N ASP A 322 12.70 1.54 2.60
CA ASP A 322 13.21 2.89 2.32
C ASP A 322 12.14 3.80 1.68
N GLY A 323 10.91 3.73 2.19
CA GLY A 323 9.80 4.47 1.60
C GLY A 323 8.56 4.59 2.49
N ALA A 324 7.71 5.56 2.15
CA ALA A 324 6.44 5.81 2.85
C ALA A 324 5.23 5.12 2.18
N GLY A 325 5.48 4.27 1.19
CA GLY A 325 4.46 3.63 0.34
C GLY A 325 4.00 2.24 0.79
N ASN A 326 4.43 1.74 1.95
CA ASN A 326 3.99 0.44 2.48
C ASN A 326 2.49 0.50 2.85
N TRP A 327 1.64 -0.24 2.11
CA TRP A 327 0.18 -0.07 2.21
C TRP A 327 -0.39 -0.45 3.59
N PRO A 328 0.00 -1.60 4.19
CA PRO A 328 -0.43 -1.94 5.53
C PRO A 328 0.04 -0.94 6.60
N PHE A 329 1.23 -0.35 6.47
CA PHE A 329 1.72 0.63 7.46
C PHE A 329 0.89 1.92 7.45
N ASN A 330 0.50 2.38 6.27
CA ASN A 330 -0.38 3.54 6.11
C ASN A 330 -1.76 3.27 6.74
N THR A 331 -2.40 2.14 6.38
CA THR A 331 -3.73 1.80 6.91
C THR A 331 -3.70 1.45 8.41
N ALA A 332 -2.61 0.90 8.93
CA ALA A 332 -2.44 0.68 10.36
C ALA A 332 -2.26 1.99 11.14
N TYR A 333 -1.50 2.96 10.59
CA TYR A 333 -1.40 4.29 11.19
C TYR A 333 -2.74 5.01 11.19
N ALA A 334 -3.48 4.98 10.07
CA ALA A 334 -4.85 5.48 10.02
C ALA A 334 -5.75 4.81 11.08
N GLY A 335 -5.54 3.52 11.34
CA GLY A 335 -6.26 2.73 12.33
C GLY A 335 -6.03 3.12 13.79
N THR A 336 -5.04 4.00 14.06
CA THR A 336 -4.86 4.63 15.37
C THR A 336 -5.83 5.79 15.61
N ARG A 337 -6.50 6.27 14.56
CA ARG A 337 -7.34 7.48 14.56
C ARG A 337 -8.76 7.23 14.06
N LEU A 338 -8.94 6.21 13.23
CA LEU A 338 -10.21 5.84 12.61
C LEU A 338 -10.68 4.47 13.07
N THR A 339 -12.00 4.27 13.01
CA THR A 339 -12.65 3.06 13.51
C THR A 339 -12.48 1.86 12.59
N HIS A 340 -12.31 2.07 11.28
CA HIS A 340 -12.09 0.98 10.33
C HIS A 340 -11.12 1.43 9.24
N THR A 341 -10.14 0.59 8.93
CA THR A 341 -9.12 0.84 7.90
C THR A 341 -8.72 -0.46 7.23
N ALA A 342 -8.60 -0.45 5.91
CA ALA A 342 -8.22 -1.64 5.14
C ALA A 342 -7.52 -1.27 3.84
N VAL A 343 -6.57 -2.11 3.45
CA VAL A 343 -6.16 -2.27 2.06
C VAL A 343 -7.12 -3.26 1.42
N THR A 344 -7.71 -2.87 0.30
CA THR A 344 -8.63 -3.72 -0.47
C THR A 344 -8.37 -3.58 -1.96
N ARG A 345 -9.17 -4.27 -2.77
CA ARG A 345 -9.17 -4.14 -4.23
C ARG A 345 -10.58 -4.05 -4.76
N PHE A 346 -10.79 -3.11 -5.67
CA PHE A 346 -12.04 -2.96 -6.40
C PHE A 346 -11.88 -3.38 -7.86
N ALA A 347 -12.99 -3.73 -8.49
CA ALA A 347 -12.98 -4.19 -9.88
C ALA A 347 -13.13 -3.04 -10.86
N SER A 348 -13.80 -1.94 -10.45
CA SER A 348 -14.06 -0.78 -11.30
C SER A 348 -14.40 0.47 -10.49
N LEU A 349 -14.44 1.63 -11.15
CA LEU A 349 -14.85 2.89 -10.54
C LEU A 349 -16.30 2.87 -10.07
N ARG A 350 -17.14 1.96 -10.58
CA ARG A 350 -18.51 1.75 -10.05
C ARG A 350 -18.51 1.32 -8.60
N ASP A 351 -17.47 0.61 -8.15
CA ASP A 351 -17.32 0.25 -6.75
C ASP A 351 -16.98 1.49 -5.93
N VAL A 352 -16.01 2.28 -6.40
CA VAL A 352 -15.57 3.55 -5.79
C VAL A 352 -16.71 4.56 -5.67
N GLU A 353 -17.57 4.66 -6.69
CA GLU A 353 -18.78 5.50 -6.66
C GLU A 353 -19.69 5.19 -5.46
N LYS A 354 -19.83 3.91 -5.09
CA LYS A 354 -20.65 3.53 -3.91
C LYS A 354 -20.01 4.03 -2.61
N PHE A 355 -18.68 4.05 -2.51
CA PHE A 355 -17.99 4.59 -1.34
C PHE A 355 -18.12 6.11 -1.28
N ILE A 356 -17.94 6.81 -2.40
CA ILE A 356 -18.19 8.25 -2.49
C ILE A 356 -19.63 8.57 -2.11
N ALA A 357 -20.62 7.80 -2.58
CA ALA A 357 -22.02 7.93 -2.21
C ALA A 357 -22.30 7.64 -0.72
N ALA A 358 -21.46 6.83 -0.07
CA ALA A 358 -21.48 6.61 1.36
C ALA A 358 -20.74 7.70 2.16
N GLY A 359 -20.18 8.73 1.51
CA GLY A 359 -19.40 9.78 2.18
C GLY A 359 -17.95 9.37 2.50
N ILE A 360 -17.42 8.35 1.83
CA ILE A 360 -16.11 7.78 2.12
C ILE A 360 -15.17 8.09 0.95
N PRO A 361 -14.16 8.97 1.11
CA PRO A 361 -13.12 9.15 0.10
C PRO A 361 -12.27 7.88 0.00
N VAL A 362 -11.72 7.62 -1.19
CA VAL A 362 -10.97 6.40 -1.48
C VAL A 362 -9.60 6.76 -2.03
N GLU A 363 -8.55 6.22 -1.43
CA GLU A 363 -7.18 6.41 -1.94
C GLU A 363 -6.87 5.29 -2.92
N LEU A 364 -6.42 5.62 -4.14
CA LEU A 364 -6.15 4.66 -5.20
C LEU A 364 -4.70 4.72 -5.65
N SER A 365 -4.11 3.54 -5.87
CA SER A 365 -2.77 3.42 -6.43
C SER A 365 -2.83 3.42 -7.95
N ILE A 366 -2.32 4.46 -8.59
CA ILE A 366 -2.29 4.60 -10.04
C ILE A 366 -0.88 4.45 -10.59
N SER A 367 -0.79 4.04 -11.86
CA SER A 367 0.45 3.98 -12.63
C SER A 367 0.18 4.32 -14.09
N PHE A 368 1.05 5.11 -14.70
CA PHE A 368 0.86 5.51 -16.08
C PHE A 368 2.18 5.97 -16.71
N SER A 369 2.31 5.74 -18.01
CA SER A 369 3.36 6.29 -18.86
C SER A 369 2.95 7.65 -19.43
N SER A 370 3.91 8.37 -20.01
CA SER A 370 3.66 9.66 -20.66
C SER A 370 2.50 9.59 -21.65
N GLY A 371 1.59 10.56 -21.55
CA GLY A 371 0.41 10.67 -22.41
C GLY A 371 -0.79 9.79 -22.04
N GLN A 372 -0.67 8.89 -21.05
CA GLN A 372 -1.77 7.98 -20.69
C GLN A 372 -2.79 8.59 -19.71
N LEU A 373 -2.44 9.66 -18.99
CA LEU A 373 -3.35 10.38 -18.10
C LEU A 373 -3.19 11.89 -18.33
N SER A 374 -4.15 12.49 -19.04
CA SER A 374 -4.13 13.91 -19.37
C SER A 374 -4.43 14.76 -18.14
N GLY A 375 -3.75 15.90 -18.03
CA GLY A 375 -3.92 16.83 -16.92
C GLY A 375 -3.25 16.40 -15.61
N ALA A 376 -2.50 15.29 -15.58
CA ALA A 376 -1.74 14.89 -14.39
C ALA A 376 -0.60 15.89 -14.10
N PRO A 377 -0.26 16.15 -12.82
CA PRO A 377 0.82 17.08 -12.46
C PRO A 377 2.22 16.51 -12.71
N ILE A 378 2.30 15.22 -13.03
CA ILE A 378 3.52 14.49 -13.38
C ILE A 378 3.32 13.77 -14.72
N SER A 379 4.39 13.61 -15.49
CA SER A 379 4.30 13.03 -16.83
C SER A 379 4.15 11.51 -16.82
N SER A 380 4.68 10.82 -15.80
CA SER A 380 4.59 9.36 -15.67
C SER A 380 4.89 8.91 -14.25
N THR A 381 4.45 7.72 -13.87
CA THR A 381 4.78 7.09 -12.59
C THR A 381 4.70 5.56 -12.66
N ALA A 382 5.61 4.89 -11.95
CA ALA A 382 5.54 3.45 -11.72
C ALA A 382 4.55 3.08 -10.59
N GLY A 383 4.18 4.04 -9.75
CA GLY A 383 3.22 3.91 -8.66
C GLY A 383 3.04 5.27 -7.96
N HIS A 384 1.79 5.69 -7.79
CA HIS A 384 1.43 6.97 -7.19
C HIS A 384 0.10 6.83 -6.47
N LEU A 385 -0.02 7.34 -5.25
CA LEU A 385 -1.27 7.32 -4.51
C LEU A 385 -1.99 8.66 -4.65
N VAL A 386 -3.28 8.60 -4.94
CA VAL A 386 -4.16 9.77 -5.10
C VAL A 386 -5.48 9.56 -4.36
N VAL A 387 -6.20 10.63 -4.03
CA VAL A 387 -7.50 10.53 -3.35
C VAL A 387 -8.64 10.81 -4.32
N VAL A 388 -9.52 9.84 -4.56
CA VAL A 388 -10.80 10.10 -5.24
C VAL A 388 -11.73 10.79 -4.26
N THR A 389 -12.15 12.00 -4.63
CA THR A 389 -13.03 12.86 -3.82
C THR A 389 -14.44 12.92 -4.37
N GLY A 390 -14.66 12.41 -5.58
CA GLY A 390 -15.97 12.50 -6.20
C GLY A 390 -16.01 12.12 -7.68
N PHE A 391 -17.16 12.36 -8.29
CA PHE A 391 -17.41 12.18 -9.71
C PHE A 391 -18.25 13.35 -10.26
N THR A 392 -18.03 13.72 -11.51
CA THR A 392 -18.88 14.66 -12.25
C THR A 392 -20.18 13.97 -12.70
N SER A 393 -21.10 14.72 -13.32
CA SER A 393 -22.32 14.16 -13.92
C SER A 393 -22.05 13.26 -15.13
N SER A 394 -20.95 13.49 -15.86
CA SER A 394 -20.45 12.61 -16.93
C SER A 394 -19.74 11.36 -16.40
N GLY A 395 -19.46 11.31 -15.09
CA GLY A 395 -18.74 10.22 -14.43
C GLY A 395 -17.22 10.33 -14.52
N ASP A 396 -16.69 11.50 -14.89
CA ASP A 396 -15.27 11.85 -14.77
C ASP A 396 -14.87 11.95 -13.30
N VAL A 397 -13.62 11.63 -13.00
CA VAL A 397 -13.17 11.39 -11.63
C VAL A 397 -12.63 12.67 -11.02
N LEU A 398 -13.21 13.10 -9.91
CA LEU A 398 -12.67 14.20 -9.10
C LEU A 398 -11.59 13.62 -8.17
N VAL A 399 -10.38 14.14 -8.29
CA VAL A 399 -9.19 13.61 -7.61
C VAL A 399 -8.41 14.73 -6.95
N ASN A 400 -7.96 14.51 -5.71
CA ASN A 400 -6.86 15.26 -5.13
C ASN A 400 -5.56 14.51 -5.46
N ASP A 401 -4.75 15.07 -6.35
CA ASP A 401 -3.46 14.52 -6.76
C ASP A 401 -2.31 15.21 -6.01
N PRO A 402 -1.64 14.54 -5.05
CA PRO A 402 -0.67 15.19 -4.19
C PRO A 402 0.60 15.64 -4.93
N ALA A 403 0.88 15.14 -6.14
CA ALA A 403 2.09 15.50 -6.88
C ALA A 403 2.03 16.88 -7.55
N ALA A 404 0.98 17.66 -7.31
CA ALA A 404 0.88 19.05 -7.73
C ALA A 404 1.93 19.93 -7.05
N SER A 405 2.33 21.06 -7.67
CA SER A 405 3.37 21.95 -7.16
C SER A 405 2.98 22.77 -5.92
N SER A 406 1.68 22.88 -5.62
CA SER A 406 1.13 23.58 -4.46
C SER A 406 -0.25 23.03 -4.11
N ASP A 407 -0.74 23.29 -2.90
CA ASP A 407 -2.05 22.81 -2.43
C ASP A 407 -3.21 23.28 -3.32
N ALA A 408 -3.12 24.52 -3.81
CA ALA A 408 -4.12 25.10 -4.70
C ALA A 408 -4.23 24.35 -6.04
N ALA A 409 -3.18 23.63 -6.45
CA ALA A 409 -3.10 22.91 -7.72
C ALA A 409 -3.35 21.39 -7.62
N VAL A 410 -3.70 20.89 -6.42
CA VAL A 410 -3.92 19.46 -6.13
C VAL A 410 -5.23 18.93 -6.73
N LYS A 411 -6.30 19.72 -6.68
CA LYS A 411 -7.63 19.29 -7.14
C LYS A 411 -7.66 19.18 -8.66
N ARG A 412 -8.11 18.04 -9.19
CA ARG A 412 -8.16 17.73 -10.62
C ARG A 412 -9.42 16.97 -10.98
N THR A 413 -9.78 17.01 -12.26
CA THR A 413 -10.78 16.14 -12.87
C THR A 413 -10.09 15.34 -13.95
N TYR A 414 -10.18 14.01 -13.89
CA TYR A 414 -9.60 13.12 -14.88
C TYR A 414 -10.68 12.44 -15.71
N ASP A 415 -10.39 12.25 -17.00
CA ASP A 415 -11.16 11.36 -17.86
C ASP A 415 -11.28 9.99 -17.19
N ARG A 416 -12.51 9.48 -17.12
CA ARG A 416 -12.83 8.23 -16.46
C ARG A 416 -12.02 7.05 -17.00
N GLY A 417 -11.94 6.92 -18.32
CA GLY A 417 -11.30 5.79 -18.97
C GLY A 417 -9.78 5.79 -18.77
N GLN A 418 -9.15 6.97 -18.91
CA GLN A 418 -7.73 7.14 -18.64
C GLN A 418 -7.39 6.81 -17.18
N PHE A 419 -8.18 7.33 -16.24
CA PHE A 419 -7.94 7.13 -14.81
C PHE A 419 -8.16 5.66 -14.39
N GLU A 420 -9.27 5.05 -14.81
CA GLU A 420 -9.56 3.64 -14.50
C GLU A 420 -8.48 2.72 -15.08
N ALA A 421 -8.02 2.98 -16.30
CA ALA A 421 -6.91 2.23 -16.89
C ALA A 421 -5.59 2.45 -16.13
N ALA A 422 -5.29 3.68 -15.68
CA ALA A 422 -4.09 3.95 -14.88
C ALA A 422 -4.10 3.22 -13.53
N TRP A 423 -5.28 3.06 -12.92
CA TRP A 423 -5.48 2.36 -11.65
C TRP A 423 -5.46 0.83 -11.80
N LEU A 424 -6.15 0.28 -12.80
CA LEU A 424 -6.32 -1.18 -12.94
C LEU A 424 -5.12 -1.88 -13.60
N ARG A 425 -4.29 -1.16 -14.37
CA ARG A 425 -3.22 -1.78 -15.19
C ARG A 425 -2.11 -2.46 -14.41
N LYS A 426 -1.51 -1.78 -13.43
CA LYS A 426 -0.43 -2.36 -12.60
C LYS A 426 -0.83 -2.58 -11.16
N SER A 427 -1.63 -1.68 -10.60
CA SER A 427 -2.07 -1.78 -9.22
C SER A 427 -3.28 -2.69 -9.05
N HIS A 428 -3.89 -3.17 -10.15
CA HIS A 428 -4.95 -4.18 -10.15
C HIS A 428 -6.10 -3.85 -9.17
N GLY A 429 -6.46 -2.57 -9.06
CA GLY A 429 -7.58 -2.14 -8.23
C GLY A 429 -7.25 -1.85 -6.77
N VAL A 430 -5.97 -1.85 -6.36
CA VAL A 430 -5.56 -1.52 -4.98
C VAL A 430 -6.13 -0.17 -4.54
N ALA A 431 -6.74 -0.21 -3.35
CA ALA A 431 -7.37 0.93 -2.71
C ALA A 431 -7.12 0.91 -1.20
N TYR A 432 -6.99 2.09 -0.60
CA TYR A 432 -7.18 2.24 0.84
C TYR A 432 -8.61 2.72 1.08
N VAL A 433 -9.26 2.08 2.04
CA VAL A 433 -10.56 2.49 2.53
C VAL A 433 -10.51 2.65 4.03
N MET A 434 -11.07 3.76 4.50
CA MET A 434 -11.09 4.08 5.91
C MET A 434 -12.26 5.00 6.24
N ARG A 435 -12.78 4.86 7.46
CA ARG A 435 -13.94 5.63 7.92
C ARG A 435 -13.94 5.86 9.42
N ASP A 436 -14.63 6.92 9.82
CA ASP A 436 -15.06 7.15 11.19
C ASP A 436 -16.29 6.30 11.54
N ALA A 437 -16.87 6.53 12.71
CA ALA A 437 -18.05 5.81 13.17
C ALA A 437 -19.36 6.28 12.50
N GLN A 438 -19.37 7.44 11.83
CA GLN A 438 -20.57 8.07 11.27
C GLN A 438 -20.89 7.56 9.87
N HIS A 439 -19.87 7.11 9.15
CA HIS A 439 -20.02 6.52 7.82
C HIS A 439 -20.04 5.00 7.94
N ALA A 440 -20.78 4.32 7.08
CA ALA A 440 -20.76 2.85 6.97
C ALA A 440 -20.18 2.46 5.63
N PHE A 441 -19.34 1.42 5.59
CA PHE A 441 -18.90 0.89 4.31
C PHE A 441 -20.10 0.33 3.53
N PRO A 442 -20.13 0.50 2.20
CA PRO A 442 -21.10 -0.20 1.37
C PRO A 442 -21.01 -1.73 1.59
N THR A 443 -22.14 -2.42 1.50
CA THR A 443 -22.19 -3.89 1.65
C THR A 443 -21.59 -4.61 0.45
N GLY A 444 -21.18 -5.87 0.63
CA GLY A 444 -20.70 -6.74 -0.47
C GLY A 444 -19.19 -6.74 -0.69
N TYR A 445 -18.43 -6.00 0.12
CA TYR A 445 -16.96 -5.96 0.03
C TYR A 445 -16.25 -6.73 1.15
N GLY A 446 -17.00 -7.33 2.09
CA GLY A 446 -16.42 -8.03 3.26
C GLY A 446 -15.80 -7.11 4.32
N LEU A 447 -15.94 -5.79 4.14
CA LEU A 447 -15.55 -4.76 5.09
C LEU A 447 -16.63 -4.60 6.17
N SER A 448 -16.22 -4.37 7.42
CA SER A 448 -17.12 -4.18 8.57
C SER A 448 -17.26 -2.73 9.02
#